data_AF-A0A5B8W0Q7-F1
#
_entry.id   AF-A0A5B8W0Q7-F1
#
_cell.length_a   1.000
_cell.length_b   1.000
_cell.length_c   1.000
_cell.angle_alpha   90.00
_cell.angle_beta   90.00
_cell.angle_gamma   90.00
#
_symmetry.space_group_name_H-M   'P 1'
#
loop_
_entity.id
_entity.type
_entity.pdbx_description
1 polymer ?
#
loop_
_entity_poly.entity_id
_entity_poly.type
_entity_poly.pdbx_seq_one_letter_code
_entity_poly.pdbx_strand_id
1 'polypeptide(L)' 'MESILIHPESAEQLKTVKAVLKALKVQFESSTVTFPPHVSESISRGMQQYEAGKSITLEEFTQKHLSEQ' A
#
# COMPACT_ATOMS: atom_id res chain seq x y z
N MET A 1 -8.25 10.41 -26.82
CA MET A 1 -9.21 10.83 -25.78
C MET A 1 -8.44 10.96 -24.48
N GLU A 2 -8.79 11.95 -23.67
CA GLU A 2 -8.12 12.25 -22.40
C GLU A 2 -8.79 11.50 -21.24
N SER A 3 -8.00 11.09 -20.25
CA SER A 3 -8.48 10.40 -19.04
C SER A 3 -8.33 11.30 -17.84
N ILE A 4 -9.31 11.25 -16.92
CA ILE A 4 -9.31 12.06 -15.70
C ILE A 4 -9.03 11.15 -14.51
N LEU A 5 -8.06 11.54 -13.69
CA LEU A 5 -7.77 10.92 -12.39
C LEU A 5 -8.45 11.72 -11.29
N ILE A 6 -9.16 11.03 -10.41
CA ILE A 6 -9.87 11.63 -9.28
C ILE A 6 -9.26 11.09 -8.00
N HIS A 7 -8.87 11.97 -7.08
CA HIS A 7 -8.30 11.65 -5.77
C HIS A 7 -9.23 12.12 -4.64
N PRO A 8 -10.18 11.27 -4.19
CA PRO A 8 -11.04 11.64 -3.07
C PRO A 8 -10.26 11.65 -1.75
N GLU A 9 -10.50 12.65 -0.93
CA GLU A 9 -9.88 12.86 0.40
C GLU A 9 -10.60 12.06 1.50
N SER A 10 -11.84 11.61 1.25
CA SER A 10 -12.63 10.83 2.21
C SER A 10 -13.40 9.69 1.56
N ALA A 11 -13.74 8.69 2.38
CA ALA A 11 -14.57 7.56 1.96
C ALA A 11 -15.96 8.00 1.48
N GLU A 12 -16.52 9.04 2.11
CA GLU A 12 -17.80 9.63 1.71
C GLU A 12 -17.71 10.30 0.34
N GLN A 13 -16.65 11.09 0.08
CA GLN A 13 -16.44 11.72 -1.21
C GLN A 13 -16.26 10.67 -2.33
N LEU A 14 -15.49 9.61 -2.08
CA LEU A 14 -15.34 8.50 -3.04
C LEU A 14 -16.70 7.85 -3.35
N LYS A 15 -17.55 7.64 -2.34
CA LYS A 15 -18.89 7.08 -2.51
C LYS A 15 -19.77 7.99 -3.38
N THR A 16 -19.74 9.29 -3.12
CA THR A 16 -20.50 10.30 -3.89
C THR A 16 -20.03 10.35 -5.34
N VAL A 17 -18.72 10.41 -5.59
CA VAL A 17 -18.15 10.39 -6.95
C VAL A 17 -18.61 9.15 -7.71
N LYS A 18 -18.51 7.95 -7.10
CA LYS A 18 -18.98 6.71 -7.72
C LYS A 18 -20.47 6.75 -8.04
N ALA A 19 -21.30 7.31 -7.17
CA ALA A 19 -22.74 7.42 -7.39
C ALA A 19 -23.07 8.34 -8.58
N VAL A 20 -22.41 9.51 -8.65
CA VAL A 20 -22.58 10.46 -9.76
C VAL A 20 -22.14 9.84 -11.09
N LEU A 21 -20.97 9.20 -11.15
CA LEU A 21 -20.48 8.56 -12.37
C LEU A 21 -21.41 7.44 -12.85
N LYS A 22 -21.96 6.63 -11.93
CA LYS A 22 -22.97 5.61 -12.25
C LYS A 22 -24.26 6.23 -12.81
N ALA A 23 -24.75 7.30 -12.19
CA ALA A 23 -25.98 7.98 -12.64
C ALA A 23 -25.82 8.54 -14.07
N LEU A 24 -24.62 9.03 -14.40
CA LEU A 24 -24.26 9.51 -15.73
C LEU A 24 -23.95 8.38 -16.73
N LYS A 25 -24.04 7.11 -16.32
CA LYS A 25 -23.68 5.92 -17.12
C LYS A 25 -22.25 5.97 -17.66
N VAL A 26 -21.35 6.64 -16.95
CA VAL A 26 -19.93 6.69 -17.28
C VAL A 26 -19.27 5.44 -16.72
N GLN A 27 -18.56 4.69 -17.57
CA GLN A 27 -17.73 3.58 -17.12
C GLN A 27 -16.48 4.14 -16.44
N PHE A 28 -16.14 3.58 -15.28
CA PHE A 28 -14.95 3.97 -14.53
C PHE A 28 -14.26 2.73 -13.95
N GLU A 29 -12.95 2.84 -13.79
CA GLU A 29 -12.12 1.81 -13.18
C GLU A 29 -11.63 2.32 -11.83
N SER A 30 -11.61 1.45 -10.83
CA SER A 30 -10.93 1.73 -9.57
C SER A 30 -9.56 1.09 -9.57
N SER A 31 -8.52 1.90 -9.57
CA SER A 31 -7.17 1.41 -9.31
C SER A 31 -7.03 1.14 -7.81
N THR A 32 -7.06 -0.13 -7.43
CA THR A 32 -6.58 -0.58 -6.12
C THR A 32 -5.12 -0.93 -6.27
N VAL A 33 -4.25 -0.29 -5.49
CA VAL A 33 -2.83 -0.68 -5.45
C VAL A 33 -2.74 -2.06 -4.82
N THR A 34 -2.61 -3.10 -5.64
CA THR A 34 -2.33 -4.46 -5.20
C THR A 34 -0.82 -4.65 -5.22
N PHE A 35 -0.24 -4.95 -4.06
CA PHE A 35 1.16 -5.34 -4.02
C PHE A 35 1.35 -6.71 -4.68
N PRO A 36 2.48 -6.96 -5.36
CA PRO A 36 2.83 -8.29 -5.80
C PRO A 36 2.83 -9.28 -4.62
N PRO A 37 2.46 -10.57 -4.82
CA PRO A 37 2.31 -11.53 -3.71
C PRO A 37 3.53 -11.62 -2.80
N HIS A 38 4.74 -11.64 -3.38
CA HIS A 38 5.99 -11.72 -2.63
C HIS A 38 6.21 -10.52 -1.69
N VAL A 39 5.69 -9.34 -2.02
CA VAL A 39 5.78 -8.14 -1.17
C VAL A 39 4.85 -8.29 0.03
N SER A 40 3.59 -8.67 -0.21
CA SER A 40 2.61 -8.91 0.85
C SER A 40 3.07 -10.02 1.81
N GLU A 41 3.62 -11.11 1.27
CA GLU A 41 4.20 -12.21 2.05
C GLU A 41 5.41 -11.76 2.87
N SER A 42 6.30 -10.96 2.28
CA SER A 42 7.49 -10.44 2.98
C SER A 42 7.10 -9.53 4.16
N ILE A 43 6.09 -8.67 3.97
CA ILE A 43 5.55 -7.83 5.05
C ILE A 43 4.98 -8.71 6.17
N SER A 44 4.13 -9.68 5.82
CA SER A 44 3.52 -10.58 6.80
C SER A 44 4.59 -11.37 7.59
N ARG A 45 5.60 -11.90 6.90
CA ARG A 45 6.74 -12.59 7.51
C ARG A 45 7.51 -11.67 8.45
N GLY A 46 7.79 -10.44 8.03
CA GLY A 46 8.49 -9.45 8.85
C GLY A 46 7.73 -9.14 10.14
N MET A 47 6.41 -8.94 10.05
CA MET A 47 5.55 -8.73 11.22
C MET A 47 5.60 -9.92 12.20
N GLN A 48 5.50 -11.15 11.69
CA GLN A 48 5.62 -12.36 12.52
C GLN A 48 7.00 -12.50 13.18
N GLN A 49 8.07 -12.14 12.47
CA GLN A 49 9.42 -12.16 13.01
C GLN A 49 9.58 -11.13 14.13
N TYR A 50 9.02 -9.93 13.96
CA TYR A 50 9.00 -8.90 14.99
C TYR A 50 8.24 -9.35 16.25
N GLU A 51 7.02 -9.89 16.09
CA GLU A 51 6.22 -10.41 17.21
C GLU A 51 6.92 -11.57 17.94
N ALA A 52 7.65 -12.41 17.21
CA ALA A 52 8.45 -13.50 17.77
C ALA A 52 9.78 -13.04 18.40
N GLY A 53 10.05 -11.73 18.47
CA GLY A 53 11.30 -11.16 19.01
C GLY A 53 12.53 -11.42 18.13
N LYS A 54 12.34 -11.78 16.86
CA LYS A 54 13.39 -12.04 15.86
C LYS A 54 13.67 -10.80 15.01
N SER A 55 13.80 -9.66 15.68
CA SER A 55 14.16 -8.37 15.08
C SER A 55 15.37 -7.78 15.80
N ILE A 56 16.17 -7.00 15.09
CA ILE A 56 17.28 -6.21 15.65
C ILE A 56 17.05 -4.74 15.29
N THR A 57 17.64 -3.83 16.06
CA THR A 57 17.57 -2.40 15.72
C THR A 57 18.43 -2.09 14.50
N LEU A 58 18.20 -0.91 13.91
CA LEU A 58 18.99 -0.46 12.77
C LEU A 58 20.46 -0.24 13.15
N GLU A 59 20.71 0.25 14.36
CA GLU A 59 22.05 0.44 14.91
C GLU A 59 22.78 -0.91 15.03
N GLU A 60 22.13 -1.92 15.61
CA GLU A 60 22.67 -3.28 15.74
C GLU A 60 22.96 -3.91 14.38
N PHE A 61 22.05 -3.75 13.42
CA PHE A 61 22.24 -4.22 12.05
C PHE A 61 23.46 -3.55 11.40
N THR A 62 23.57 -2.23 11.52
CA THR A 62 24.66 -1.45 10.92
C THR A 62 26.00 -1.87 11.50
N GLN A 63 26.10 -1.98 12.82
CA GLN A 63 27.30 -2.43 13.51
C GLN A 63 27.73 -3.84 13.04
N LYS A 64 26.78 -4.75 12.91
CA LYS A 64 27.05 -6.15 12.59
C LYS A 64 27.36 -6.41 11.12
N HIS A 65 26.78 -5.64 10.21
CA HIS A 65 26.79 -5.95 8.78
C HIS A 65 27.42 -4.88 7.89
N LEU A 66 27.59 -3.65 8.39
CA LEU A 66 28.06 -2.51 7.59
C LEU A 66 29.29 -1.81 8.18
N SER A 67 29.66 -2.07 9.43
CA SER A 67 30.78 -1.37 10.09
C SER A 67 32.18 -1.95 9.85
N GLU A 68 32.31 -3.00 9.03
CA GLU A 68 33.60 -3.53 8.57
C GLU A 68 33.84 -3.31 7.06
N GLN A 69 33.30 -2.22 6.49
CA GLN A 69 33.73 -1.70 5.18
C GLN A 69 34.38 -0.32 5.30
#